data_AF-M5ALQ4-F1
#
_entry.id   AF-M5ALQ4-F1
#
_cell.length_a   1.000
_cell.length_b   1.000
_cell.length_c   1.000
_cell.angle_alpha   90.00
_cell.angle_beta   90.00
_cell.angle_gamma   90.00
#
_symmetry.space_group_name_H-M   'P 1'
#
loop_
_entity.id
_entity.type
_entity.pdbx_description
1 polymer ?
#
loop_
_entity_poly.entity_id
_entity_poly.type
_entity_poly.pdbx_seq_one_letter_code
_entity_poly.pdbx_strand_id
1 'polypeptide(L)' 'MTRFCVANKPDAVPVTSAHARSNATPHYGLQLARHGPEGVGQPHRRDGLKVHKRKIAYRAVAKELGYELVEPKAVLTA' A
#
# COMPACT_ATOMS: atom_id res chain seq x y z
N MET A 1 6.20 32.56 15.55
CA MET A 1 5.93 31.84 14.28
C MET A 1 4.86 30.78 14.54
N THR A 2 3.79 30.75 13.77
CA THR A 2 2.71 29.74 13.92
C THR A 2 2.91 28.63 12.89
N ARG A 3 2.86 27.35 13.29
CA ARG A 3 3.10 26.18 12.42
C ARG A 3 1.81 25.39 12.21
N PHE A 4 1.47 25.07 10.95
CA PHE A 4 0.29 24.29 10.57
C PHE A 4 0.67 22.95 9.94
N CYS A 5 0.63 21.86 10.71
CA CYS A 5 1.11 20.52 10.33
C CYS A 5 0.10 19.40 10.60
N VAL A 6 -1.15 19.57 10.13
CA VAL A 6 -2.15 18.48 10.16
C VAL A 6 -1.81 17.43 9.10
N ALA A 7 -1.74 16.16 9.49
CA ALA A 7 -1.36 15.04 8.61
C ALA A 7 -2.50 14.61 7.67
N ASN A 8 -3.70 14.38 8.20
CA ASN A 8 -4.83 13.88 7.43
C ASN A 8 -5.75 15.00 6.92
N LYS A 9 -5.20 15.98 6.20
CA LYS A 9 -5.96 17.12 5.67
C LYS A 9 -7.19 16.75 4.82
N PRO A 10 -7.17 15.67 4.01
CA PRO A 10 -8.34 15.26 3.23
C PRO A 10 -9.60 14.97 4.07
N ASP A 11 -9.46 14.70 5.37
CA ASP A 11 -10.59 14.50 6.28
C ASP A 11 -11.37 15.78 6.56
N ALA A 12 -10.80 16.96 6.31
CA ALA A 12 -11.54 18.21 6.38
C ALA A 12 -12.66 18.29 5.33
N VAL A 13 -12.59 17.46 4.28
CA VAL A 13 -13.55 17.39 3.17
C VAL A 13 -13.92 15.93 2.87
N PRO A 14 -14.56 15.22 3.81
CA PRO A 14 -14.68 13.76 3.77
C PRO A 14 -15.51 13.26 2.58
N VAL A 15 -16.54 14.01 2.17
CA VAL A 15 -17.37 13.63 1.01
C VAL A 15 -16.54 13.64 -0.26
N THR A 16 -15.83 14.73 -0.55
CA THR A 16 -15.01 14.85 -1.75
C THR A 16 -13.84 13.88 -1.74
N SER A 17 -13.13 13.76 -0.62
CA SER A 17 -11.97 12.86 -0.51
C SER A 17 -12.37 11.38 -0.57
N ALA A 18 -13.52 11.00 -0.01
CA ALA A 18 -14.06 9.65 -0.14
C ALA A 18 -14.43 9.33 -1.59
N HIS A 19 -15.11 10.23 -2.31
CA HIS A 19 -15.43 10.01 -3.73
C HIS A 19 -14.15 9.90 -4.57
N ALA A 20 -13.17 10.78 -4.36
CA ALA A 20 -11.90 10.74 -5.08
C ALA A 20 -11.16 9.40 -4.86
N ARG A 21 -11.07 8.94 -3.61
CA ARG A 21 -10.43 7.66 -3.27
C ARG A 21 -11.22 6.47 -3.84
N SER A 22 -12.53 6.47 -3.65
CA SER A 22 -13.43 5.41 -4.12
C SER A 22 -13.49 5.33 -5.64
N ASN A 23 -13.16 6.38 -6.39
CA ASN A 23 -13.03 6.30 -7.84
C ASN A 23 -11.65 5.75 -8.28
N ALA A 24 -10.61 5.92 -7.46
CA ALA A 24 -9.24 5.57 -7.81
C ALA A 24 -8.81 4.15 -7.40
N THR A 25 -9.48 3.52 -6.44
CA THR A 25 -9.07 2.21 -5.89
C THR A 25 -9.85 0.95 -6.29
N PRO A 26 -11.10 1.00 -6.82
CA PRO A 26 -11.93 -0.21 -7.00
C PRO A 26 -11.31 -1.29 -7.87
N HIS A 27 -10.62 -0.94 -8.95
CA HIS A 27 -10.04 -1.93 -9.86
C HIS A 27 -8.92 -2.75 -9.21
N TYR A 28 -8.19 -2.18 -8.24
CA TYR A 28 -7.23 -2.94 -7.44
C TYR A 28 -7.95 -3.86 -6.46
N GLY A 29 -8.97 -3.34 -5.77
CA GLY A 29 -9.77 -4.11 -4.80
C GLY A 29 -10.47 -5.31 -5.43
N LEU A 30 -11.12 -5.12 -6.59
CA LEU A 30 -11.80 -6.18 -7.33
C LEU A 30 -10.84 -7.29 -7.77
N GLN A 31 -9.62 -6.95 -8.17
CA GLN A 31 -8.64 -7.94 -8.61
C GLN A 31 -8.05 -8.73 -7.45
N LEU A 32 -7.84 -8.09 -6.30
CA LEU A 32 -7.49 -8.79 -5.07
C LEU A 32 -8.62 -9.70 -4.59
N ALA A 33 -9.88 -9.26 -4.69
CA ALA A 33 -11.04 -10.06 -4.33
C ALA A 33 -11.20 -11.31 -5.22
N ARG A 34 -10.89 -11.20 -6.52
CA ARG A 34 -11.00 -12.30 -7.48
C ARG A 34 -9.85 -13.32 -7.41
N HIS A 35 -8.63 -12.86 -7.16
CA HIS A 35 -7.42 -13.68 -7.28
C HIS A 35 -6.66 -13.88 -5.95
N GLY A 36 -7.16 -13.29 -4.86
CA GLY A 36 -6.47 -13.33 -3.58
C GLY A 36 -5.04 -12.76 -3.67
N PRO A 37 -4.08 -13.32 -2.92
CA PRO A 37 -2.68 -12.88 -2.93
C PRO A 37 -2.01 -12.93 -4.31
N GLU A 38 -2.43 -13.84 -5.19
CA GLU A 38 -1.92 -13.94 -6.56
C GLU A 38 -2.27 -12.70 -7.39
N GLY A 39 -3.34 -11.98 -7.03
CA GLY A 39 -3.75 -10.72 -7.63
C GLY A 39 -2.71 -9.60 -7.50
N VAL A 40 -1.70 -9.76 -6.64
CA VAL A 40 -0.54 -8.86 -6.50
C VAL A 40 0.51 -9.13 -7.59
N GLY A 41 0.40 -10.19 -8.38
CA GLY A 41 1.41 -10.61 -9.36
C GLY A 41 1.72 -9.62 -10.50
N GLN A 42 0.95 -8.56 -10.70
CA GLN A 42 1.26 -7.54 -11.71
C GLN A 42 2.33 -6.56 -11.21
N PRO A 43 3.29 -6.11 -12.06
CA PRO A 43 4.40 -5.25 -11.63
C PRO A 43 3.96 -4.05 -10.78
N HIS A 44 2.98 -3.29 -11.26
CA HIS A 44 2.47 -2.10 -10.58
C HIS A 44 1.79 -2.36 -9.22
N ARG A 45 1.46 -3.62 -8.88
CA ARG A 45 0.87 -4.01 -7.58
C ARG A 45 1.89 -4.58 -6.64
N ARG A 46 2.88 -5.30 -7.18
CA ARG A 46 4.03 -5.78 -6.41
C ARG A 46 4.74 -4.61 -5.73
N ASP A 47 4.85 -3.48 -6.41
CA ASP A 47 5.46 -2.25 -5.87
C ASP A 47 4.69 -1.69 -4.66
N GLY A 48 3.39 -1.98 -4.56
CA GLY A 48 2.54 -1.61 -3.43
C GLY A 48 2.62 -2.57 -2.23
N LEU A 49 3.25 -3.74 -2.38
CA LEU A 49 3.32 -4.74 -1.32
C LEU A 49 4.28 -4.27 -0.21
N LYS A 50 3.78 -4.23 1.03
CA LYS A 50 4.59 -3.81 2.19
C LYS A 50 4.98 -4.96 3.10
N VAL A 51 4.02 -5.81 3.46
CA VAL A 51 4.20 -6.92 4.38
C VAL A 51 3.43 -8.12 3.88
N HIS A 52 4.02 -9.31 3.97
CA HIS A 52 3.34 -10.57 3.73
C HIS A 52 4.01 -11.69 4.54
N LYS A 53 3.20 -12.57 5.16
CA LYS A 53 3.69 -13.66 6.04
C LYS A 53 4.76 -13.21 7.05
N ARG A 54 4.55 -12.05 7.71
CA ARG A 54 5.48 -11.43 8.69
C ARG A 54 6.82 -10.95 8.12
N LYS A 55 7.01 -10.93 6.79
CA LYS A 55 8.20 -10.42 6.11
C LYS A 55 7.93 -9.02 5.55
N ILE A 56 8.92 -8.12 5.64
CA ILE A 56 8.84 -6.78 5.04
C ILE A 56 9.33 -6.83 3.60
N ALA A 57 8.50 -6.34 2.68
CA ALA A 57 8.78 -6.32 1.24
C ALA A 57 9.04 -4.90 0.69
N TYR A 58 8.95 -3.86 1.54
CA TYR A 58 9.11 -2.48 1.11
C TYR A 58 10.42 -1.86 1.61
N ARG A 59 11.32 -1.59 0.66
CA ARG A 59 12.71 -1.17 0.91
C ARG A 59 12.84 0.05 1.82
N ALA A 60 12.02 1.09 1.63
CA ALA A 60 12.14 2.31 2.43
C ALA A 60 11.80 2.06 3.91
N VAL A 61 10.79 1.24 4.21
CA VAL A 61 10.44 0.90 5.60
C VAL A 61 11.51 0.03 6.23
N ALA A 62 12.04 -0.96 5.49
CA ALA A 62 13.12 -1.80 5.98
C ALA A 62 14.37 -0.98 6.32
N LYS A 63 14.74 -0.02 5.46
CA LYS A 63 15.89 0.87 5.67
C LYS A 63 15.72 1.80 6.88
N GLU A 64 14.57 2.48 6.98
CA GLU A 64 14.35 3.48 8.04
C GLU A 64 14.18 2.84 9.43
N LEU A 65 13.63 1.62 9.50
CA LEU A 65 13.35 0.94 10.77
C LEU A 65 14.35 -0.18 11.10
N GLY A 66 15.33 -0.44 10.23
CA GLY A 66 16.36 -1.47 10.44
C GLY A 66 15.86 -2.92 10.32
N TYR A 67 14.80 -3.16 9.56
CA TYR A 67 14.25 -4.51 9.35
C TYR A 67 14.91 -5.23 8.18
N GLU A 68 14.83 -6.57 8.21
CA GLU A 68 15.20 -7.42 7.08
C GLU A 68 14.25 -7.16 5.89
N LEU A 69 14.84 -6.87 4.73
CA LEU A 69 14.12 -6.72 3.47
C LEU A 69 14.08 -8.05 2.73
N VAL A 70 12.88 -8.48 2.34
CA VAL A 70 12.69 -9.64 1.47
C VAL A 70 12.03 -9.18 0.17
N GLU A 71 12.62 -9.52 -0.97
CA GLU A 71 12.13 -9.07 -2.28
C GLU A 71 10.65 -9.45 -2.51
N PRO A 72 9.78 -8.51 -2.95
CA PRO A 72 8.35 -8.77 -3.14
C PRO A 72 8.04 -10.01 -3.97
N LYS A 73 8.85 -10.30 -5.01
CA LYS A 73 8.70 -11.50 -5.84
C LYS A 73 8.95 -12.77 -5.04
N ALA A 74 10.01 -12.80 -4.24
CA ALA A 74 10.38 -13.95 -3.42
C ALA A 74 9.37 -14.19 -2.28
N VAL A 75 8.81 -13.12 -1.72
CA VAL A 75 7.82 -13.21 -0.63
C VAL A 75 6.49 -13.82 -1.09
N LEU A 76 6.10 -13.59 -2.35
CA LEU A 76 4.84 -14.12 -2.90
C LEU A 76 4.93 -15.60 -3.32
N THR A 77 6.13 -16.12 -3.58
CA THR A 77 6.37 -17.52 -3.97
C THR A 77 6.68 -18.44 -2.78
N ALA A 78 7.06 -17.88 -1.63
CA ALA A 78 7.29 -18.60 -0.37
C ALA A 78 5.99 -18.73 0.42
#